data_AF-A0A662RCI9-F1
#
_entry.id   AF-A0A662RCI9-F1
#
_cell.length_a   1.000
_cell.length_b   1.000
_cell.length_c   1.000
_cell.angle_alpha   90.00
_cell.angle_beta   90.00
_cell.angle_gamma   90.00
#
_symmetry.space_group_name_H-M   'P 1'
#
loop_
_entity.id
_entity.type
_entity.pdbx_description
1 polymer ?
#
loop_
_entity_poly.entity_id
_entity_poly.type
_entity_poly.pdbx_seq_one_letter_code
_entity_poly.pdbx_strand_id
1 'polypeptide(L)'
;MVAIEVRPDHIHLFIEGISPIIRLSDVVKYLKGTSELALFRVFPKLRQRFRKGRIWSRSYYIGTAGEVSSEVIKRYIGRVEHD
;
A
#
# COMPACT_ATOMS: atom_id res chain seq x y z
N MET A 1 9.89 5.02 -3.47
CA MET A 1 8.81 5.15 -2.48
C MET A 1 9.07 6.40 -1.68
N VAL A 2 8.03 7.22 -1.47
CA VAL A 2 8.19 8.56 -0.89
C VAL A 2 7.47 8.68 0.45
N ALA A 3 6.34 8.01 0.64
CA ALA A 3 5.69 7.90 1.95
C ALA A 3 4.86 6.61 2.08
N ILE A 4 4.63 6.18 3.32
CA ILE A 4 3.73 5.08 3.69
C ILE A 4 2.90 5.48 4.91
N GLU A 5 1.61 5.17 4.89
CA GLU A 5 0.75 5.23 6.06
C GLU A 5 0.07 3.87 6.27
N VAL A 6 0.16 3.33 7.48
CA VAL A 6 -0.45 2.04 7.82
C VAL A 6 -1.62 2.27 8.74
N ARG A 7 -2.81 1.87 8.31
CA ARG A 7 -4.03 1.82 9.13
C ARG A 7 -4.33 0.36 9.51
N PRO A 8 -5.16 0.10 10.53
CA PRO A 8 -5.48 -1.27 10.95
C PRO A 8 -6.06 -2.17 9.86
N ASP A 9 -6.72 -1.59 8.85
CA ASP A 9 -7.45 -2.28 7.79
C ASP A 9 -6.95 -1.99 6.36
N HIS A 10 -6.11 -0.97 6.15
CA HIS A 10 -5.57 -0.60 4.84
C HIS A 10 -4.22 0.12 4.92
N ILE A 11 -3.55 0.30 3.78
CA ILE A 11 -2.29 1.03 3.66
C ILE A 11 -2.39 2.06 2.54
N HIS A 12 -1.87 3.25 2.76
CA HIS A 12 -1.65 4.26 1.72
C HIS A 12 -0.18 4.30 1.33
N LEU A 13 0.09 4.27 0.02
CA LEU A 13 1.44 4.30 -0.53
C LEU A 13 1.59 5.49 -1.47
N PHE A 14 2.57 6.34 -1.19
CA PHE A 14 2.96 7.42 -2.10
C PHE A 14 4.24 7.02 -2.84
N ILE A 15 4.12 6.87 -4.17
CA ILE A 15 5.17 6.32 -5.01
C ILE A 15 5.45 7.29 -6.16
N GLU A 16 6.66 7.83 -6.17
CA GLU A 16 7.21 8.59 -7.28
C GLU A 16 8.17 7.72 -8.12
N GLY A 17 8.47 8.17 -9.33
CA GLY A 17 9.49 7.55 -10.19
C GLY A 17 9.08 6.22 -10.83
N ILE A 18 7.77 5.95 -10.97
CA ILE A 18 7.31 4.80 -11.75
C ILE A 18 7.49 5.13 -13.23
N SER A 19 8.25 4.29 -13.94
CA SER A 19 8.45 4.45 -15.38
C SER A 19 7.10 4.35 -16.13
N PRO A 20 6.81 5.24 -17.10
CA PRO A 20 5.53 5.24 -17.83
C PRO A 20 5.23 3.95 -18.59
N ILE A 21 6.24 3.14 -18.91
CA ILE A 21 6.06 1.85 -19.60
C ILE A 21 5.56 0.75 -18.67
N ILE A 22 5.65 0.95 -17.35
CA ILE A 22 5.25 -0.04 -16.35
C ILE A 22 3.75 0.09 -16.09
N ARG A 23 3.04 -1.03 -16.17
CA ARG A 23 1.63 -1.09 -15.80
C ARG A 23 1.50 -0.96 -14.29
N LEU A 24 0.73 0.03 -13.82
CA LEU A 24 0.51 0.26 -12.39
C LEU A 24 -0.13 -0.94 -11.68
N SER A 25 -0.94 -1.74 -12.40
CA SER A 25 -1.49 -3.00 -11.89
C SER A 25 -0.40 -4.00 -11.48
N ASP A 26 0.71 -4.04 -12.21
CA ASP A 26 1.81 -4.97 -11.94
C ASP A 26 2.61 -4.51 -10.71
N VAL A 27 2.78 -3.20 -10.54
CA VAL A 27 3.35 -2.60 -9.33
C VAL A 27 2.52 -3.01 -8.11
N VAL A 28 1.20 -2.83 -8.15
CA VAL A 28 0.32 -3.20 -7.03
C VAL A 28 0.33 -4.70 -6.76
N LYS A 29 0.32 -5.54 -7.82
CA LYS A 29 0.43 -6.99 -7.69
C LYS A 29 1.73 -7.39 -6.99
N TYR A 30 2.84 -6.79 -7.38
CA TYR A 30 4.15 -7.03 -6.77
C TYR A 30 4.17 -6.61 -5.30
N LEU A 31 3.70 -5.40 -4.97
CA LEU A 31 3.69 -4.89 -3.61
C LEU A 31 2.83 -5.75 -2.68
N LYS A 32 1.60 -6.09 -3.09
CA LYS A 32 0.68 -6.92 -2.30
C LYS A 32 1.21 -8.33 -2.13
N GLY A 33 1.72 -8.96 -3.20
CA GLY A 33 2.24 -10.33 -3.14
C GLY A 33 3.49 -10.45 -2.27
N THR A 34 4.45 -9.55 -2.45
CA THR A 34 5.72 -9.56 -1.69
C THR A 34 5.49 -9.27 -0.22
N SER A 35 4.66 -8.26 0.10
CA SER A 35 4.32 -7.95 1.49
C SER A 35 3.53 -9.06 2.17
N GLU A 36 2.58 -9.70 1.47
CA GLU A 36 1.82 -10.83 1.99
C GLU A 36 2.73 -12.01 2.35
N LEU A 37 3.68 -12.35 1.46
CA LEU A 37 4.66 -13.39 1.71
C LEU A 37 5.57 -13.05 2.91
N ALA A 38 6.05 -11.80 2.98
CA ALA A 38 6.87 -11.34 4.09
C ALA A 38 6.10 -11.40 5.43
N LEU A 39 4.85 -10.94 5.46
CA LEU A 39 4.00 -10.96 6.65
C LEU A 39 3.74 -12.40 7.12
N PHE A 40 3.48 -13.35 6.22
CA PHE A 40 3.33 -14.74 6.62
C PHE A 40 4.62 -15.40 7.12
N ARG A 41 5.79 -14.91 6.69
CA ARG A 41 7.09 -15.37 7.18
C ARG A 41 7.39 -14.81 8.57
N VAL A 42 7.18 -13.50 8.77
CA VAL A 42 7.46 -12.81 10.04
C VAL A 42 6.41 -13.16 11.10
N PHE A 43 5.14 -13.31 10.70
CA PHE A 43 4.02 -13.60 11.59
C PHE A 43 3.28 -14.88 11.16
N PRO A 44 3.84 -16.09 11.40
CA PRO A 44 3.22 -17.35 10.99
C PRO A 44 1.78 -17.54 11.50
N LYS A 45 1.46 -16.96 12.66
CA LYS A 45 0.10 -16.98 13.25
C LYS A 45 -0.96 -16.36 12.33
N LEU A 46 -0.58 -15.43 11.44
CA LEU A 46 -1.51 -14.83 10.47
C LEU A 46 -2.13 -15.87 9.53
N ARG A 47 -1.48 -17.02 9.29
CA ARG A 47 -2.04 -18.12 8.48
C ARG A 47 -3.32 -18.70 9.09
N GLN A 48 -3.46 -18.65 10.41
CA GLN A 48 -4.66 -19.13 11.11
C GLN A 48 -5.85 -18.17 10.91
N ARG A 49 -5.58 -16.86 10.87
CA ARG A 49 -6.57 -15.79 10.63
C ARG A 49 -6.94 -15.70 9.14
N PHE A 50 -5.95 -15.78 8.26
CA PHE A 50 -6.10 -15.70 6.81
C PHE A 50 -6.00 -17.08 6.16
N ARG A 51 -6.96 -17.97 6.46
CA ARG A 51 -6.94 -19.39 6.02
C ARG A 51 -6.92 -19.58 4.51
N LYS A 52 -7.43 -18.61 3.74
CA LYS A 52 -7.38 -18.60 2.27
C LYS A 52 -6.01 -18.20 1.71
N GLY A 53 -5.02 -17.98 2.57
CA GLY A 53 -3.66 -17.61 2.20
C GLY A 53 -3.54 -16.22 1.58
N ARG A 54 -4.51 -15.33 1.82
CA ARG A 54 -4.53 -13.96 1.30
C ARG A 54 -4.77 -12.97 2.44
N ILE A 55 -3.88 -12.01 2.58
CA ILE A 55 -3.97 -10.89 3.53
C ILE A 55 -4.70 -9.73 2.88
N TRP A 56 -4.38 -9.43 1.62
CA TRP A 56 -4.92 -8.27 0.93
C TRP A 56 -6.24 -8.56 0.21
N SER A 57 -7.15 -7.58 0.21
CA SER A 57 -8.31 -7.56 -0.69
C SER A 57 -7.86 -7.65 -2.16
N ARG A 58 -8.72 -8.11 -3.07
CA ARG A 58 -8.40 -8.07 -4.52
C ARG A 58 -8.37 -6.63 -5.05
N SER A 59 -9.23 -5.79 -4.51
CA SER A 59 -9.36 -4.39 -4.91
C SER A 59 -8.17 -3.55 -4.45
N TYR A 60 -7.94 -2.44 -5.14
CA TYR A 60 -6.97 -1.42 -4.81
C TYR A 60 -7.39 -0.10 -5.49
N TYR A 61 -6.90 1.02 -4.97
CA TYR A 61 -7.09 2.34 -5.56
C TYR A 61 -5.75 2.90 -6.03
N ILE A 62 -5.77 3.58 -7.18
CA ILE A 62 -4.62 4.29 -7.73
C ILE A 62 -5.12 5.65 -8.22
N GLY A 63 -4.49 6.71 -7.74
CA GLY A 63 -4.70 8.07 -8.24
C GLY A 63 -3.36 8.71 -8.55
N THR A 64 -3.32 9.59 -9.54
CA THR A 64 -2.18 10.47 -9.76
C THR A 64 -2.30 11.65 -8.82
N ALA A 65 -1.21 11.97 -8.14
CA ALA A 65 -1.04 13.20 -7.41
C ALA A 65 -0.24 14.15 -8.30
N GLY A 66 -0.82 15.29 -8.69
CA GLY A 66 -0.04 16.37 -9.31
C GLY A 66 1.00 16.93 -8.34
N GLU A 67 1.95 17.72 -8.84
CA GLU A 67 3.12 18.21 -8.09
C GLU A 67 2.72 18.89 -6.76
N VAL A 68 1.73 19.79 -6.80
CA VAL A 68 1.17 20.50 -5.61
C VAL A 68 0.49 19.56 -4.60
N SER A 69 -0.01 18.41 -5.05
CA SER A 69 -0.66 17.45 -4.16
C SER A 69 0.34 16.54 -3.46
N SER A 70 1.61 16.48 -3.87
CA SER A 70 2.61 15.67 -3.18
C SER A 70 2.95 16.25 -1.80
N GLU A 71 3.14 17.57 -1.66
CA GLU A 71 3.30 18.25 -0.38
C GLU A 71 2.01 18.24 0.45
N VAL A 72 0.84 18.37 -0.20
CA VAL A 72 -0.46 18.35 0.47
C VAL A 72 -0.82 16.95 0.97
N ILE A 73 -0.50 15.88 0.23
CA ILE A 73 -0.71 14.48 0.64
C ILE A 73 0.30 14.08 1.73
N LYS A 74 1.56 14.52 1.64
CA LYS A 74 2.52 14.41 2.76
C LYS A 74 1.97 15.07 4.04
N ARG A 75 1.31 16.22 3.92
CA ARG A 75 0.61 16.89 5.03
C ARG A 75 -0.70 16.20 5.45
N TYR A 76 -1.41 15.55 4.52
CA TYR A 76 -2.66 14.83 4.79
C TYR A 76 -2.41 13.54 5.58
N ILE A 77 -1.40 12.76 5.20
CA ILE A 77 -0.93 11.55 5.92
C ILE A 77 -0.51 11.90 7.36
N GLY A 78 0.05 13.10 7.58
CA GLY A 78 0.37 13.58 8.93
C GLY A 78 -0.82 14.12 9.74
N ARG A 79 -2.02 14.28 9.14
CA ARG A 79 -3.21 14.88 9.77
C ARG A 79 -4.35 13.90 10.08
N VAL A 80 -4.31 12.65 9.61
CA VAL A 80 -5.34 11.62 9.91
C VAL A 80 -5.24 11.07 11.36
N GLU A 81 -4.74 11.88 12.30
CA GLU A 81 -4.72 11.61 13.74
C GLU A 81 -5.88 12.27 14.51
N HIS A 82 -6.81 12.94 13.83
CA HIS A 82 -8.00 13.52 14.47
C HIS A 82 -9.27 13.12 13.70
N ASP A 83 -9.70 11.87 13.89
CA ASP A 83 -11.09 11.42 13.92
C ASP A 83 -11.16 9.95 14.39
#